data_AF-A0A4R4Z4Y6-F1
#
_entry.id   AF-A0A4R4Z4Y6-F1
#
_cell.length_a   1.000
_cell.length_b   1.000
_cell.length_c   1.000
_cell.angle_alpha   90.00
_cell.angle_beta   90.00
_cell.angle_gamma   90.00
#
_symmetry.space_group_name_H-M   'P 1'
#
loop_
_entity.id
_entity.type
_entity.pdbx_description
1 polymer ?
#
loop_
_entity_poly.entity_id
_entity_poly.type
_entity_poly.pdbx_seq_one_letter_code
_entity_poly.pdbx_strand_id
1 'polypeptide(L)'
;MRNVYRVTAILIAIGVGLQVASIALAGFTVAKDANDGTAIGADYGNFGQSYHAMAGMVIGLLALVLLVVSFLTDVPRGRVLAGAIVGLVAVQFVLATVSFGLPALGVLHGLNGLAIGAMAGTAIERASASRQLAASV
;
A
#
# COMPACT_ATOMS: atom_id res chain seq x y z
N MET A 1 10.16 -12.06 16.65
CA MET A 1 9.56 -11.58 15.39
C MET A 1 9.12 -10.11 15.36
N ARG A 2 9.21 -9.37 16.48
CA ARG A 2 8.81 -7.95 16.55
C ARG A 2 9.54 -7.03 15.56
N ASN A 3 10.85 -7.20 15.39
CA ASN A 3 11.61 -6.42 14.40
C ASN A 3 11.13 -6.68 12.98
N VAL A 4 10.92 -7.96 12.63
CA VAL A 4 10.39 -8.35 11.31
C VAL A 4 9.02 -7.71 11.10
N TYR A 5 8.11 -7.83 12.06
CA TYR A 5 6.79 -7.18 12.02
C TYR A 5 6.90 -5.68 11.72
N ARG A 6 7.76 -4.97 12.47
CA ARG A 6 7.97 -3.53 12.31
C ARG A 6 8.54 -3.19 10.93
N VAL A 7 9.57 -3.90 10.48
CA VAL A 7 10.20 -3.65 9.18
C VAL A 7 9.22 -3.92 8.04
N THR A 8 8.46 -5.02 8.10
CA THR A 8 7.43 -5.31 7.09
C THR A 8 6.37 -4.21 7.06
N ALA A 9 5.91 -3.70 8.21
CA ALA A 9 4.98 -2.56 8.25
C ALA A 9 5.59 -1.27 7.67
N ILE A 10 6.88 -0.98 7.92
CA ILE A 10 7.60 0.14 7.30
C ILE A 10 7.63 -0.02 5.77
N LEU A 11 7.96 -1.21 5.27
CA LEU A 11 8.00 -1.49 3.84
C LEU A 11 6.63 -1.30 3.17
N ILE A 12 5.54 -1.70 3.85
CA ILE A 12 4.17 -1.43 3.37
C ILE A 12 3.93 0.09 3.30
N ALA A 13 4.23 0.84 4.36
CA ALA A 13 4.00 2.29 4.38
C ALA A 13 4.79 3.02 3.28
N ILE A 14 6.07 2.68 3.10
CA ILE A 14 6.91 3.21 2.03
C ILE A 14 6.35 2.80 0.66
N GLY A 15 5.96 1.53 0.50
CA GLY A 15 5.37 1.01 -0.73
C GLY A 15 4.10 1.77 -1.14
N VAL A 16 3.22 2.09 -0.19
CA VAL A 16 2.03 2.91 -0.43
C VAL A 16 2.43 4.31 -0.89
N GLY A 17 3.39 4.95 -0.22
CA GLY A 17 3.89 6.26 -0.62
C GLY A 17 4.46 6.28 -2.05
N LEU A 18 5.24 5.26 -2.42
CA LEU A 18 5.77 5.10 -3.77
C LEU A 18 4.66 4.84 -4.81
N GLN A 19 3.61 4.10 -4.45
CA GLN A 19 2.44 3.90 -5.31
C GLN A 19 1.67 5.19 -5.59
N VAL A 20 1.56 6.08 -4.61
CA VAL A 20 0.91 7.39 -4.78
C VAL A 20 1.77 8.28 -5.67
N ALA A 21 3.09 8.32 -5.42
CA ALA A 21 4.03 9.06 -6.24
C ALA A 21 4.04 8.58 -7.71
N SER A 22 3.91 7.27 -7.94
CA SER A 22 3.89 6.73 -9.30
C SER A 22 2.62 7.08 -10.09
N ILE A 23 1.48 7.29 -9.41
CA ILE A 23 0.26 7.80 -10.07
C ILE A 23 0.41 9.27 -10.46
N ALA A 24 1.06 10.10 -9.63
CA ALA A 24 1.39 11.46 -10.02
C ALA A 24 2.32 11.47 -11.26
N LEU A 25 3.37 10.63 -11.25
CA LEU A 25 4.24 10.43 -12.41
C LEU A 25 3.42 10.01 -13.65
N ALA A 26 2.54 9.02 -13.50
CA ALA A 26 1.70 8.54 -14.59
C ALA A 26 0.85 9.66 -15.20
N GLY A 27 0.17 10.45 -14.36
CA GLY A 27 -0.68 11.55 -14.79
C GLY A 27 0.09 12.65 -15.52
N PHE A 28 1.25 13.06 -15.00
CA PHE A 28 2.09 14.06 -15.68
C PHE A 28 2.67 13.54 -17.00
N THR A 29 3.05 12.25 -17.07
CA THR A 29 3.52 11.64 -18.32
C THR A 29 2.41 11.57 -19.37
N VAL A 30 1.19 11.16 -18.99
CA VAL A 30 0.04 11.17 -19.92
C VAL A 30 -0.24 12.57 -20.45
N ALA A 31 -0.26 13.58 -19.57
CA ALA A 31 -0.52 14.97 -19.97
C ALA A 31 0.55 15.50 -20.94
N LYS A 32 1.83 15.22 -20.64
CA LYS A 32 2.95 15.59 -21.52
C LYS A 32 2.83 14.90 -22.89
N ASP A 33 2.69 13.58 -22.90
CA ASP A 33 2.72 12.80 -24.14
C ASP A 33 1.54 13.16 -25.04
N ALA A 34 0.35 13.39 -24.46
CA ALA A 34 -0.83 13.87 -25.18
C ALA A 34 -0.59 15.27 -25.79
N ASN A 35 0.05 16.18 -25.04
CA ASN A 35 0.40 17.52 -25.55
C ASN A 35 1.43 17.47 -26.68
N ASP A 36 2.32 16.47 -26.67
CA ASP A 36 3.30 16.22 -27.72
C ASP A 36 2.70 15.48 -28.94
N GLY A 37 1.40 15.20 -28.93
CA GLY A 37 0.67 14.56 -30.04
C GLY A 37 0.66 13.04 -30.02
N THR A 38 1.10 12.41 -28.93
CA THR A 38 1.05 10.95 -28.76
C THR A 38 -0.40 10.50 -28.61
N ALA A 39 -0.81 9.51 -29.39
CA ALA A 39 -2.13 8.89 -29.23
C ALA A 39 -2.17 8.05 -27.94
N ILE A 40 -3.06 8.41 -27.01
CA ILE A 40 -3.29 7.66 -25.78
C ILE A 40 -4.40 6.63 -26.04
N GLY A 41 -4.03 5.35 -26.10
CA GLY A 41 -4.93 4.25 -26.44
C GLY A 41 -4.49 2.92 -25.81
N ALA A 42 -5.05 1.81 -26.28
CA ALA A 42 -4.81 0.48 -25.72
C ALA A 42 -3.33 0.07 -25.69
N ASP A 43 -2.55 0.50 -26.68
CA ASP A 43 -1.13 0.15 -26.82
C ASP A 43 -0.18 1.15 -26.13
N TYR A 44 -0.73 2.17 -25.44
CA TYR A 44 0.07 3.18 -24.77
C TYR A 44 0.69 2.63 -23.47
N GLY A 45 2.03 2.63 -23.41
CA GLY A 45 2.78 2.27 -22.23
C GLY A 45 3.03 3.45 -21.31
N ASN A 46 2.77 3.30 -20.01
CA ASN A 46 3.06 4.31 -19.01
C ASN A 46 3.80 3.70 -17.82
N PHE A 47 5.06 4.10 -17.60
CA PHE A 47 5.88 3.55 -16.53
C PHE A 47 5.27 3.77 -15.13
N GLY A 48 4.70 4.95 -14.86
CA GLY A 48 4.08 5.25 -13.58
C GLY A 48 2.90 4.32 -13.27
N GLN A 49 2.07 4.03 -14.27
CA GLN A 49 0.96 3.09 -14.16
C GLN A 49 1.44 1.64 -13.98
N SER A 50 2.42 1.22 -14.77
CA SER A 50 3.00 -0.13 -14.66
C SER A 50 3.66 -0.36 -13.29
N TYR A 51 4.40 0.64 -12.79
CA TYR A 51 4.98 0.61 -11.46
C TYR A 51 3.90 0.56 -10.37
N HIS A 52 2.85 1.38 -10.49
CA HIS A 52 1.72 1.40 -9.55
C HIS A 52 1.10 -0.01 -9.40
N ALA A 53 0.79 -0.66 -10.52
CA ALA A 53 0.22 -2.01 -10.53
C ALA A 53 1.15 -3.05 -9.89
N MET A 54 2.44 -3.05 -10.26
CA MET A 54 3.43 -3.99 -9.71
C MET A 54 3.64 -3.77 -8.20
N ALA A 55 3.75 -2.52 -7.77
CA ALA A 55 3.89 -2.18 -6.36
C ALA A 55 2.65 -2.60 -5.55
N GLY A 56 1.46 -2.59 -6.14
CA GLY A 56 0.24 -3.16 -5.55
C GLY A 56 0.39 -4.64 -5.18
N MET A 57 0.95 -5.44 -6.09
CA MET A 57 1.21 -6.86 -5.84
C MET A 57 2.25 -7.06 -4.73
N VAL A 58 3.32 -6.26 -4.73
CA VAL A 58 4.36 -6.34 -3.68
C VAL A 58 3.79 -5.99 -2.31
N ILE A 59 2.96 -4.96 -2.20
CA ILE A 59 2.29 -4.60 -0.94
C ILE A 59 1.35 -5.72 -0.49
N GLY A 60 0.62 -6.35 -1.42
CA GLY A 60 -0.23 -7.50 -1.10
C GLY A 60 0.56 -8.66 -0.49
N LEU A 61 1.71 -9.00 -1.08
CA LEU A 61 2.61 -10.02 -0.53
C LEU A 61 3.16 -9.61 0.86
N LEU A 62 3.59 -8.36 1.03
CA LEU A 62 4.06 -7.86 2.31
C LEU A 62 2.97 -7.88 3.39
N ALA A 63 1.71 -7.60 3.03
CA ALA A 63 0.58 -7.67 3.96
C ALA A 63 0.34 -9.11 4.45
N LEU A 64 0.45 -10.10 3.56
CA LEU A 64 0.38 -11.51 3.94
C LEU A 64 1.56 -11.92 4.84
N VAL A 65 2.78 -11.47 4.52
CA VAL A 65 3.95 -11.68 5.38
C VAL A 65 3.72 -11.05 6.76
N LEU A 66 3.21 -9.81 6.82
CA LEU A 66 2.90 -9.13 8.07
C LEU A 66 1.88 -9.94 8.88
N LEU A 67 0.84 -10.46 8.23
CA LEU A 67 -0.18 -11.32 8.87
C LEU A 67 0.45 -12.57 9.47
N VAL A 68 1.26 -13.32 8.71
CA VAL A 68 1.97 -14.51 9.22
C VAL A 68 2.84 -14.15 10.42
N VAL A 69 3.66 -13.10 10.29
CA VAL A 69 4.56 -12.62 11.33
C VAL A 69 3.81 -12.14 12.57
N SER A 70 2.59 -11.63 12.42
CA SER A 70 1.75 -11.16 13.53
C SER A 70 1.36 -12.26 14.52
N PHE A 71 1.30 -13.52 14.07
CA PHE A 71 1.04 -14.67 14.94
C PHE A 71 2.27 -15.07 15.77
N LEU A 72 3.46 -14.66 15.35
CA LEU A 72 4.75 -15.05 15.92
C LEU A 72 5.38 -13.96 16.80
N THR A 73 4.63 -12.91 17.14
CA THR A 73 5.11 -11.78 17.95
C THR A 73 4.05 -11.29 18.94
N ASP A 74 4.52 -10.71 20.06
CA ASP A 74 3.65 -10.14 21.09
C ASP A 74 3.40 -8.63 20.90
N VAL A 75 3.30 -8.17 19.65
CA VAL A 75 2.97 -6.76 19.40
C VAL A 75 1.52 -6.54 19.85
N PRO A 76 1.23 -5.56 20.73
CA PRO A 76 -0.13 -5.29 21.18
C PRO A 76 -1.06 -5.04 19.99
N ARG A 77 -2.14 -5.82 19.91
CA ARG A 77 -3.10 -5.81 18.78
C ARG A 77 -2.49 -6.12 17.40
N GLY A 78 -1.28 -6.68 17.33
CA GLY A 78 -0.56 -6.92 16.06
C GLY A 78 -1.35 -7.77 15.06
N ARG A 79 -2.03 -8.83 15.53
CA ARG A 79 -2.87 -9.70 14.70
C ARG A 79 -4.08 -8.95 14.11
N VAL A 80 -4.72 -8.11 14.92
CA VAL A 80 -5.88 -7.31 14.50
C VAL A 80 -5.46 -6.29 13.44
N LEU A 81 -4.34 -5.60 13.66
CA LEU A 81 -3.81 -4.62 12.70
C LEU A 81 -3.39 -5.29 11.39
N ALA A 82 -2.69 -6.43 11.44
CA ALA A 82 -2.28 -7.15 10.25
C ALA A 82 -3.49 -7.71 9.47
N GLY A 83 -4.48 -8.26 10.16
CA GLY A 83 -5.73 -8.70 9.55
C GLY A 83 -6.51 -7.55 8.89
N ALA A 84 -6.58 -6.39 9.54
CA ALA A 84 -7.19 -5.19 8.98
C ALA A 84 -6.45 -4.70 7.72
N ILE A 85 -5.12 -4.70 7.73
CA ILE A 85 -4.31 -4.35 6.54
C ILE A 85 -4.59 -5.32 5.38
N VAL A 86 -4.64 -6.63 5.63
CA VAL A 86 -4.99 -7.62 4.59
C VAL A 86 -6.41 -7.40 4.06
N GLY A 87 -7.38 -7.13 4.95
CA GLY A 87 -8.75 -6.82 4.54
C GLY A 87 -8.83 -5.56 3.66
N LEU A 88 -8.12 -4.49 4.04
CA LEU A 88 -8.04 -3.28 3.23
C LEU A 88 -7.35 -3.52 1.89
N VAL A 89 -6.31 -4.36 1.82
CA VAL A 89 -5.67 -4.77 0.56
C VAL A 89 -6.67 -5.53 -0.32
N ALA A 90 -7.47 -6.45 0.22
CA ALA A 90 -8.48 -7.14 -0.55
C ALA A 90 -9.52 -6.16 -1.15
N VAL A 91 -9.98 -5.21 -0.34
CA VAL A 91 -10.86 -4.12 -0.81
C VAL A 91 -10.16 -3.27 -1.88
N GLN A 92 -8.86 -2.99 -1.73
CA GLN A 92 -8.08 -2.23 -2.70
C GLN A 92 -8.07 -2.89 -4.09
N PHE A 93 -7.89 -4.21 -4.15
CA PHE A 93 -7.92 -4.97 -5.41
C PHE A 93 -9.29 -4.92 -6.07
N VAL A 94 -10.36 -5.11 -5.30
CA VAL A 94 -11.73 -5.02 -5.82
C VAL A 94 -11.99 -3.62 -6.39
N LEU A 95 -11.64 -2.57 -5.63
CA LEU A 95 -11.80 -1.19 -6.10
C LEU A 95 -10.96 -0.91 -7.35
N ALA A 96 -9.73 -1.43 -7.43
CA ALA A 96 -8.87 -1.27 -8.61
C ALA A 96 -9.54 -1.84 -9.87
N THR A 97 -10.00 -3.09 -9.80
CA THR A 97 -10.61 -3.78 -10.95
C THR A 97 -11.92 -3.11 -11.38
N VAL A 98 -12.80 -2.77 -10.43
CA VAL A 98 -14.10 -2.16 -10.75
C VAL A 98 -13.93 -0.72 -11.27
N SER A 99 -12.87 -0.01 -10.88
CA SER A 99 -12.60 1.36 -11.35
C SER A 99 -12.35 1.45 -12.86
N PHE A 100 -11.95 0.36 -13.53
CA PHE A 100 -11.86 0.35 -15.00
C PHE A 100 -13.23 0.47 -15.68
N GLY A 101 -14.31 0.00 -15.03
CA GLY A 101 -15.69 0.13 -15.53
C GLY A 101 -16.43 1.34 -14.97
N LEU A 102 -16.08 1.79 -13.76
CA LEU A 102 -16.68 2.96 -13.12
C LEU A 102 -15.58 3.87 -12.52
N PRO A 103 -14.99 4.78 -13.33
CA PRO A 103 -13.81 5.57 -12.94
C PRO A 103 -13.97 6.39 -11.66
N ALA A 104 -15.20 6.81 -11.31
CA ALA A 104 -15.48 7.55 -10.08
C ALA A 104 -15.08 6.76 -8.81
N LEU A 105 -15.08 5.42 -8.85
CA LEU A 105 -14.62 4.58 -7.74
C LEU A 105 -13.09 4.65 -7.53
N GLY A 106 -12.34 5.20 -8.49
CA GLY A 106 -10.92 5.47 -8.36
C GLY A 106 -10.60 6.39 -7.17
N VAL A 107 -11.53 7.26 -6.77
CA VAL A 107 -11.41 8.06 -5.55
C VAL A 107 -11.40 7.17 -4.30
N LEU A 108 -12.32 6.21 -4.22
CA LEU A 108 -12.36 5.26 -3.09
C LEU A 108 -11.12 4.36 -3.08
N HIS A 109 -10.63 3.94 -4.25
CA HIS A 109 -9.38 3.22 -4.38
C HIS A 109 -8.20 4.06 -3.82
N GLY A 110 -8.10 5.33 -4.19
CA GLY A 110 -7.07 6.23 -3.67
C GLY A 110 -7.14 6.38 -2.14
N LEU A 111 -8.34 6.62 -1.60
CA LEU A 111 -8.56 6.78 -0.16
C LEU A 111 -8.26 5.50 0.63
N ASN A 112 -8.66 4.33 0.12
CA ASN A 112 -8.38 3.04 0.77
C ASN A 112 -6.88 2.73 0.76
N GLY A 113 -6.15 3.12 -0.29
CA GLY A 113 -4.68 3.04 -0.34
C GLY A 113 -4.02 3.85 0.79
N LEU A 114 -4.48 5.09 1.01
CA LEU A 114 -4.01 5.93 2.13
C LEU A 114 -4.36 5.30 3.49
N ALA A 115 -5.53 4.68 3.62
CA ALA A 115 -5.91 3.98 4.84
C ALA A 115 -4.98 2.79 5.15
N ILE A 116 -4.55 2.03 4.14
CA ILE A 116 -3.54 0.97 4.30
C ILE A 116 -2.24 1.56 4.86
N GLY A 117 -1.77 2.67 4.29
CA GLY A 117 -0.57 3.38 4.76
C GLY A 117 -0.68 3.83 6.22
N ALA A 118 -1.82 4.43 6.61
CA ALA A 118 -2.09 4.87 7.98
C ALA A 118 -2.14 3.69 8.98
N MET A 119 -2.75 2.58 8.58
CA MET A 119 -2.78 1.36 9.40
C MET A 119 -1.40 0.73 9.57
N ALA A 120 -0.57 0.76 8.52
CA ALA A 120 0.83 0.36 8.60
C ALA A 120 1.61 1.28 9.55
N GLY A 121 1.40 2.60 9.51
CA GLY A 121 1.91 3.56 10.48
C GLY A 121 1.57 3.19 11.93
N THR A 122 0.30 2.91 12.19
CA THR A 122 -0.18 2.44 13.51
C THR A 122 0.52 1.15 13.94
N ALA A 123 0.74 0.21 13.03
CA ALA A 123 1.46 -1.03 13.32
C ALA A 123 2.94 -0.79 13.71
N ILE A 124 3.60 0.18 13.07
CA ILE A 124 4.98 0.58 13.37
C ILE A 124 5.09 1.17 14.78
N GLU A 125 4.19 2.08 15.14
CA GLU A 125 4.15 2.70 16.46
C GLU A 125 3.95 1.66 17.56
N ARG A 126 2.97 0.76 17.39
CA ARG A 126 2.69 -0.32 18.36
C ARG A 126 3.86 -1.26 18.53
N ALA A 127 4.60 -1.54 17.46
CA ALA A 127 5.81 -2.36 17.54
C ALA A 127 6.98 -1.65 18.24
N SER A 128 6.99 -0.30 18.24
CA SER A 128 8.03 0.53 18.84
C SER A 128 7.79 0.83 20.33
N ALA A 129 6.54 1.11 20.71
CA ALA A 129 6.16 1.44 22.10
C ALA A 129 6.50 0.31 23.10
N SER A 130 6.33 -0.96 22.71
CA SER A 130 6.70 -2.08 23.60
C SER A 130 8.20 -2.24 23.80
N ARG A 131 9.04 -1.65 22.94
CA ARG A 131 10.50 -1.67 23.11
C ARG A 131 10.95 -0.65 24.15
N GLN A 132 10.30 0.52 24.20
CA GLN A 132 10.56 1.52 25.22
C GLN A 132 10.19 1.02 26.62
N LEU A 133 9.04 0.34 26.78
CA LEU A 133 8.67 -0.26 28.08
C LEU A 133 9.69 -1.29 28.57
N ALA A 134 10.26 -2.10 27.67
CA ALA A 134 11.25 -3.12 28.03
C ALA A 134 12.64 -2.53 28.36
N ALA A 135 12.95 -1.32 27.89
CA ALA A 135 14.22 -0.64 28.14
C ALA A 135 14.19 0.26 29.40
N SER A 136 13.01 0.52 29.96
CA SER A 136 12.81 1.33 31.16
C SER A 136 12.67 0.51 32.46
N VAL A 137 12.84 -0.81 32.39
CA VAL A 137 12.84 -1.78 33.51
C VAL A 137 14.24 -2.34 33.65
#